data_AF-A0A0Q6XCI3-F1
#
_entry.id   AF-A0A0Q6XCI3-F1
#
_cell.length_a   1.000
_cell.length_b   1.000
_cell.length_c   1.000
_cell.angle_alpha   90.00
_cell.angle_beta   90.00
_cell.angle_gamma   90.00
#
_symmetry.space_group_name_H-M   'P 1'
#
loop_
_entity.id
_entity.type
_entity.pdbx_description
1 polymer ?
#
loop_
_entity_poly.entity_id
_entity_poly.type
_entity_poly.pdbx_seq_one_letter_code
_entity_poly.pdbx_strand_id
1 'polypeptide(L)'
;MVSDGQTREFWVDVPANYRPGVPLPLLVSLHWRGGQATDVYGTGAGAFFGLKQLYGESAIFVAPNGLDQGWANNNDRDVRFIRAVVDRLKLGLCIDNARVHATGFIYGGMMSNALGCQAGDVFRAVAPIAGSLWSGCGDSPNKVAAIMIHPEADSVAAYQFGEEALGKYLAKNECSTVKRSIGRNGCVEYQGCSAGHPVVWCGFADRGHWPPEFAAREIKTFFDRF
;
A
#
# COMPACT_ATOMS: atom_id res chain seq x y z
N MET A 1 -8.28 -17.40 8.72
CA MET A 1 -9.67 -16.95 9.00
C MET A 1 -10.57 -17.32 7.84
N VAL A 2 -11.90 -17.36 7.99
CA VAL A 2 -12.82 -17.57 6.86
C VAL A 2 -13.27 -16.23 6.29
N SER A 3 -13.20 -16.06 4.98
CA SER A 3 -13.66 -14.86 4.25
C SER A 3 -14.17 -15.29 2.87
N ASP A 4 -15.35 -14.80 2.49
CA ASP A 4 -16.05 -15.19 1.25
C ASP A 4 -16.13 -16.73 1.04
N GLY A 5 -16.43 -17.45 2.13
CA GLY A 5 -16.57 -18.91 2.13
C GLY A 5 -15.25 -19.69 2.01
N GLN A 6 -14.10 -19.01 2.02
CA GLN A 6 -12.78 -19.64 1.86
C GLN A 6 -11.90 -19.43 3.09
N THR A 7 -11.07 -20.42 3.41
CA THR A 7 -9.99 -20.26 4.37
C THR A 7 -8.91 -19.37 3.77
N ARG A 8 -8.67 -18.23 4.41
CA ARG A 8 -7.67 -17.23 4.03
C ARG A 8 -6.65 -17.04 5.14
N GLU A 9 -5.40 -16.91 4.76
CA GLU A 9 -4.26 -16.83 5.68
C GLU A 9 -3.58 -15.46 5.60
N PHE A 10 -2.93 -15.07 6.69
CA PHE A 10 -2.14 -13.85 6.78
C PHE A 10 -1.06 -14.03 7.84
N TRP A 11 0.08 -13.36 7.65
CA TRP A 11 1.21 -13.38 8.56
C TRP A 11 1.34 -12.02 9.23
N VAL A 12 1.58 -12.01 10.54
CA VAL A 12 1.65 -10.80 11.33
C VAL A 12 3.00 -10.74 12.01
N ASP A 13 3.70 -9.62 11.88
CA ASP A 13 4.86 -9.29 12.69
C ASP A 13 4.43 -8.27 13.74
N VAL A 14 4.47 -8.71 15.00
CA VAL A 14 4.23 -7.87 16.17
C VAL A 14 5.59 -7.57 16.79
N PRO A 15 5.94 -6.30 17.01
CA PRO A 15 7.26 -5.95 17.51
C PRO A 15 7.48 -6.53 18.92
N ALA A 16 8.72 -6.96 19.21
CA ALA A 16 9.09 -7.61 20.45
C ALA A 16 8.90 -6.70 21.69
N ASN A 17 8.91 -5.38 21.47
CA ASN A 17 8.65 -4.38 22.50
C ASN A 17 7.16 -4.01 22.65
N TYR A 18 6.24 -4.72 21.98
CA TYR A 18 4.82 -4.40 22.00
C TYR A 18 4.27 -4.35 23.42
N ARG A 19 3.50 -3.30 23.71
CA ARG A 19 2.83 -3.08 25.00
C ARG A 19 1.36 -2.82 24.76
N PRO A 20 0.45 -3.58 25.39
CA PRO A 20 -0.96 -3.23 25.41
C PRO A 20 -1.16 -1.78 25.88
N GLY A 21 -2.00 -1.02 25.17
CA GLY A 21 -2.27 0.39 25.48
C GLY A 21 -1.36 1.42 24.81
N VAL A 22 -0.28 0.99 24.13
CA VAL A 22 0.54 1.88 23.29
C VAL A 22 0.15 1.67 21.82
N PRO A 23 -0.55 2.62 21.19
CA PRO A 23 -1.02 2.44 19.82
C PRO A 23 0.13 2.49 18.81
N LEU A 24 0.23 1.47 17.96
CA LEU A 24 1.20 1.38 16.88
C LEU A 24 0.55 1.50 15.50
N PRO A 25 1.23 2.07 14.49
CA PRO A 25 0.76 2.05 13.13
C PRO A 25 0.70 0.60 12.60
N LEU A 26 -0.24 0.33 11.71
CA LEU A 26 -0.39 -0.96 11.03
C LEU A 26 -0.05 -0.82 9.55
N LEU A 27 0.93 -1.60 9.09
CA LEU A 27 1.33 -1.63 7.68
C LEU A 27 0.90 -2.96 7.05
N VAL A 28 -0.02 -2.88 6.09
CA VAL A 28 -0.45 -4.00 5.27
C VAL A 28 0.44 -4.08 4.03
N SER A 29 1.14 -5.19 3.83
CA SER A 29 2.01 -5.39 2.66
C SER A 29 1.54 -6.56 1.80
N LEU A 30 1.30 -6.29 0.53
CA LEU A 30 0.61 -7.20 -0.39
C LEU A 30 1.58 -7.77 -1.43
N HIS A 31 1.60 -9.10 -1.55
CA HIS A 31 2.53 -9.81 -2.43
C HIS A 31 2.22 -9.61 -3.92
N TRP A 32 3.21 -9.89 -4.76
CA TRP A 32 3.11 -9.84 -6.22
C TRP A 32 2.38 -11.04 -6.82
N ARG A 33 2.13 -11.02 -8.13
CA ARG A 33 1.55 -12.15 -8.86
C ARG A 33 2.53 -13.34 -8.86
N GLY A 34 2.07 -14.51 -8.46
CA GLY A 34 2.90 -15.71 -8.33
C GLY A 34 3.67 -15.80 -7.01
N GLY A 35 3.64 -14.76 -6.18
CA GLY A 35 4.15 -14.80 -4.81
C GLY A 35 3.08 -15.18 -3.80
N GLN A 36 3.47 -15.16 -2.54
CA GLN A 36 2.62 -15.45 -1.37
C GLN A 36 3.00 -14.57 -0.19
N ALA A 37 2.15 -14.55 0.83
CA ALA A 37 2.35 -13.73 2.03
C ALA A 37 3.67 -14.01 2.75
N THR A 38 4.18 -15.25 2.75
CA THR A 38 5.48 -15.59 3.37
C THR A 38 6.66 -14.96 2.67
N ASP A 39 6.56 -14.65 1.37
CA ASP A 39 7.64 -13.98 0.63
C ASP A 39 7.77 -12.51 1.06
N VAL A 40 6.62 -11.89 1.37
CA VAL A 40 6.57 -10.52 1.90
C VAL A 40 6.95 -10.49 3.38
N TYR A 41 6.44 -11.43 4.19
CA TYR A 41 6.81 -11.57 5.59
C TYR A 41 8.32 -11.78 5.72
N GLY A 42 8.87 -12.73 4.96
CA GLY A 42 10.29 -12.94 4.72
C GLY A 42 11.15 -12.99 5.99
N THR A 43 12.46 -12.81 5.79
CA THR A 43 13.41 -12.46 6.86
C THR A 43 14.45 -11.47 6.30
N GLY A 44 15.10 -10.70 7.18
CA GLY A 44 16.18 -9.78 6.78
C GLY A 44 15.72 -8.48 6.12
N ALA A 45 16.61 -7.84 5.36
CA ALA A 45 16.44 -6.47 4.86
C ALA A 45 15.32 -6.28 3.83
N GLY A 46 14.83 -7.36 3.21
CA GLY A 46 13.74 -7.32 2.22
C GLY A 46 12.33 -7.46 2.81
N ALA A 47 12.22 -7.86 4.08
CA ALA A 47 10.93 -8.10 4.73
C ALA A 47 10.02 -6.86 4.64
N PHE A 48 8.77 -7.07 4.22
CA PHE A 48 7.78 -6.03 3.99
C PHE A 48 8.29 -4.92 3.06
N PHE A 49 8.94 -5.32 1.96
CA PHE A 49 9.58 -4.41 1.00
C PHE A 49 10.62 -3.49 1.64
N GLY A 50 11.30 -3.97 2.69
CA GLY A 50 12.31 -3.25 3.47
C GLY A 50 11.78 -2.31 4.54
N LEU A 51 10.45 -2.18 4.67
CA LEU A 51 9.85 -1.29 5.68
C LEU A 51 10.10 -1.79 7.11
N LYS A 52 10.13 -3.12 7.33
CA LYS A 52 10.39 -3.66 8.67
C LYS A 52 11.75 -3.23 9.23
N GLN A 53 12.78 -3.20 8.39
CA GLN A 53 14.10 -2.72 8.81
C GLN A 53 14.07 -1.24 9.21
N LEU A 54 13.31 -0.41 8.48
CA LEU A 54 13.27 1.04 8.72
C LEU A 54 12.41 1.43 9.92
N TYR A 55 11.30 0.73 10.17
CA TYR A 55 10.48 0.96 11.37
C TYR A 55 11.03 0.25 12.60
N GLY A 56 11.75 -0.87 12.44
CA GLY A 56 12.21 -1.70 13.53
C GLY A 56 11.04 -2.17 14.40
N GLU A 57 11.01 -1.68 15.65
CA GLU A 57 10.02 -2.03 16.67
C GLU A 57 8.93 -0.96 16.86
N SER A 58 8.73 -0.08 15.88
CA SER A 58 7.77 1.05 15.97
C SER A 58 6.48 0.86 15.16
N ALA A 59 6.25 -0.32 14.60
CA ALA A 59 5.07 -0.63 13.80
C ALA A 59 4.68 -2.11 13.87
N ILE A 60 3.41 -2.40 13.62
CA ILE A 60 2.89 -3.74 13.38
C ILE A 60 2.81 -3.93 11.87
N PHE A 61 3.25 -5.10 11.38
CA PHE A 61 3.15 -5.44 9.97
C PHE A 61 2.22 -6.63 9.76
N VAL A 62 1.52 -6.64 8.62
CA VAL A 62 0.74 -7.80 8.20
C VAL A 62 0.88 -8.04 6.71
N ALA A 63 1.07 -9.31 6.33
CA ALA A 63 1.08 -9.79 4.97
C ALA A 63 -0.13 -10.74 4.76
N PRO A 64 -1.24 -10.26 4.17
CA PRO A 64 -2.36 -11.12 3.79
C PRO A 64 -2.03 -11.97 2.55
N ASN A 65 -2.58 -13.19 2.47
CA ASN A 65 -2.38 -14.08 1.33
C ASN A 65 -3.54 -14.01 0.33
N GLY A 66 -3.21 -13.63 -0.90
CA GLY A 66 -4.11 -13.61 -2.05
C GLY A 66 -4.51 -15.02 -2.49
N LEU A 67 -5.66 -15.13 -3.14
CA LEU A 67 -6.06 -16.40 -3.79
C LEU A 67 -5.35 -16.56 -5.12
N ASP A 68 -5.06 -17.81 -5.51
CA ASP A 68 -4.44 -18.13 -6.80
C ASP A 68 -3.14 -17.35 -7.05
N GLN A 69 -2.38 -17.11 -5.97
CA GLN A 69 -1.16 -16.29 -5.95
C GLN A 69 -1.35 -14.90 -6.57
N GLY A 70 -2.51 -14.28 -6.32
CA GLY A 70 -2.81 -12.97 -6.87
C GLY A 70 -3.97 -12.25 -6.19
N TRP A 71 -4.34 -11.14 -6.81
CA TRP A 71 -5.32 -10.18 -6.30
C TRP A 71 -6.33 -9.81 -7.37
N ALA A 72 -6.97 -10.82 -7.98
CA ALA A 72 -8.02 -10.61 -8.97
C ALA A 72 -9.18 -9.78 -8.40
N ASN A 73 -9.41 -9.84 -7.09
CA ASN A 73 -10.41 -9.05 -6.38
C ASN A 73 -11.81 -9.12 -7.00
N ASN A 74 -12.17 -10.29 -7.53
CA ASN A 74 -13.48 -10.53 -8.12
C ASN A 74 -14.58 -10.18 -7.10
N ASN A 75 -15.50 -9.30 -7.51
CA ASN A 75 -16.58 -8.79 -6.66
C ASN A 75 -16.08 -8.24 -5.31
N ASP A 76 -14.93 -7.58 -5.28
CA ASP A 76 -14.31 -6.97 -4.09
C ASP A 76 -14.01 -7.94 -2.94
N ARG A 77 -13.85 -9.24 -3.24
CA ARG A 77 -13.57 -10.28 -2.23
C ARG A 77 -12.27 -10.02 -1.45
N ASP A 78 -11.25 -9.50 -2.14
CA ASP A 78 -9.95 -9.29 -1.52
C ASP A 78 -9.94 -8.00 -0.70
N VAL A 79 -10.72 -6.98 -1.09
CA VAL A 79 -11.01 -5.80 -0.26
C VAL A 79 -11.69 -6.24 1.04
N ARG A 80 -12.74 -7.06 0.97
CA ARG A 80 -13.43 -7.59 2.17
C ARG A 80 -12.50 -8.41 3.06
N PHE A 81 -11.70 -9.29 2.46
CA PHE A 81 -10.72 -10.08 3.20
C PHE A 81 -9.73 -9.19 3.96
N ILE A 82 -9.11 -8.22 3.29
CA ILE A 82 -8.10 -7.36 3.92
C ILE A 82 -8.71 -6.49 5.03
N ARG A 83 -9.93 -5.97 4.84
CA ARG A 83 -10.67 -5.26 5.90
C ARG A 83 -10.91 -6.16 7.11
N ALA A 84 -11.35 -7.41 6.88
CA ALA A 84 -11.57 -8.37 7.95
C ALA A 84 -10.27 -8.75 8.69
N VAL A 85 -9.12 -8.77 8.00
CA VAL A 85 -7.80 -8.93 8.64
C VAL A 85 -7.50 -7.74 9.55
N VAL A 86 -7.65 -6.51 9.06
CA VAL A 86 -7.44 -5.29 9.86
C VAL A 86 -8.34 -5.29 11.10
N ASP A 87 -9.63 -5.57 10.94
CA ASP A 87 -10.58 -5.65 12.05
C ASP A 87 -10.18 -6.73 13.05
N ARG A 88 -9.77 -7.91 12.56
CA ARG A 88 -9.31 -9.01 13.42
C ARG A 88 -8.09 -8.62 14.25
N LEU A 89 -7.16 -7.86 13.69
CA LEU A 89 -5.98 -7.37 14.40
C LEU A 89 -6.34 -6.30 15.43
N LYS A 90 -7.25 -5.38 15.10
CA LYS A 90 -7.73 -4.34 16.04
C LYS A 90 -8.41 -4.91 17.28
N LEU A 91 -8.96 -6.13 17.20
CA LEU A 91 -9.52 -6.83 18.36
C LEU A 91 -8.45 -7.37 19.32
N GLY A 92 -7.23 -7.64 18.84
CA GLY A 92 -6.16 -8.26 19.62
C GLY A 92 -4.97 -7.36 19.93
N LEU A 93 -4.80 -6.27 19.17
CA LEU A 93 -3.63 -5.39 19.21
C LEU A 93 -4.06 -3.93 19.35
N CYS A 94 -3.26 -3.16 20.07
CA CYS A 94 -3.42 -1.71 20.18
C CYS A 94 -2.91 -1.04 18.89
N ILE A 95 -3.78 -0.96 17.89
CA ILE A 95 -3.49 -0.33 16.60
C ILE A 95 -3.97 1.12 16.60
N ASP A 96 -3.13 2.01 16.09
CA ASP A 96 -3.50 3.38 15.79
C ASP A 96 -4.39 3.42 14.54
N ASN A 97 -5.69 3.67 14.75
CA ASN A 97 -6.68 3.73 13.67
C ASN A 97 -6.39 4.85 12.66
N ALA A 98 -5.67 5.90 13.05
CA ALA A 98 -5.30 6.99 12.14
C ALA A 98 -4.08 6.65 11.27
N ARG A 99 -3.33 5.58 11.60
CA ARG A 99 -2.09 5.17 10.93
C ARG A 99 -2.14 3.72 10.44
N VAL A 100 -3.21 3.39 9.72
CA VAL A 100 -3.33 2.13 8.97
C VAL A 100 -3.00 2.41 7.51
N HIS A 101 -1.99 1.74 6.98
CA HIS A 101 -1.46 1.97 5.64
C HIS A 101 -1.36 0.68 4.84
N ALA A 102 -1.40 0.78 3.51
CA ALA A 102 -1.19 -0.37 2.62
C ALA A 102 -0.13 -0.10 1.55
N THR A 103 0.66 -1.12 1.23
CA THR A 103 1.64 -1.10 0.16
C THR A 103 1.69 -2.47 -0.51
N GLY A 104 2.23 -2.54 -1.72
CA GLY A 104 2.40 -3.80 -2.40
C GLY A 104 3.06 -3.62 -3.75
N PHE A 105 3.54 -4.72 -4.31
CA PHE A 105 4.24 -4.74 -5.59
C PHE A 105 3.42 -5.45 -6.68
N ILE A 106 3.41 -4.89 -7.90
CA ILE A 106 2.68 -5.38 -9.07
C ILE A 106 1.22 -5.67 -8.75
N TYR A 107 0.80 -6.93 -8.60
CA TYR A 107 -0.58 -7.27 -8.25
C TYR A 107 -0.95 -6.80 -6.83
N GLY A 108 0.02 -6.77 -5.91
CA GLY A 108 -0.15 -6.16 -4.60
C GLY A 108 -0.19 -4.62 -4.67
N GLY A 109 0.47 -4.02 -5.68
CA GLY A 109 0.35 -2.60 -5.98
C GLY A 109 -1.02 -2.26 -6.54
N MET A 110 -1.55 -3.11 -7.44
CA MET A 110 -2.92 -3.03 -7.94
C MET A 110 -3.95 -3.15 -6.81
N MET A 111 -3.75 -4.10 -5.91
CA MET A 111 -4.60 -4.28 -4.73
C MET A 111 -4.48 -3.10 -3.75
N SER A 112 -3.29 -2.51 -3.60
CA SER A 112 -3.10 -1.28 -2.82
C SER A 112 -3.89 -0.11 -3.41
N ASN A 113 -3.95 0.01 -4.74
CA ASN A 113 -4.82 0.97 -5.41
C ASN A 113 -6.30 0.71 -5.13
N ALA A 114 -6.75 -0.54 -5.23
CA ALA A 114 -8.13 -0.92 -4.93
C ALA A 114 -8.53 -0.54 -3.48
N LEU A 115 -7.64 -0.76 -2.51
CA LEU A 115 -7.86 -0.33 -1.13
C LEU A 115 -7.94 1.19 -1.00
N GLY A 116 -7.05 1.96 -1.63
CA GLY A 116 -7.09 3.42 -1.56
C GLY A 116 -8.31 4.02 -2.27
N CYS A 117 -8.83 3.37 -3.32
CA CYS A 117 -10.06 3.76 -3.97
C CYS A 117 -11.29 3.53 -3.08
N GLN A 118 -11.41 2.37 -2.43
CA GLN A 118 -12.67 1.92 -1.83
C GLN A 118 -12.71 2.01 -0.31
N ALA A 119 -11.58 1.83 0.36
CA ALA A 119 -11.47 1.57 1.79
C ALA A 119 -10.81 2.72 2.57
N GLY A 120 -11.05 3.98 2.15
CA GLY A 120 -10.48 5.15 2.81
C GLY A 120 -10.99 5.46 4.22
N ASP A 121 -12.03 4.76 4.67
CA ASP A 121 -12.47 4.72 6.07
C ASP A 121 -11.59 3.80 6.94
N VAL A 122 -10.81 2.91 6.32
CA VAL A 122 -9.86 2.02 7.01
C VAL A 122 -8.42 2.49 6.80
N PHE A 123 -8.05 2.86 5.59
CA PHE A 123 -6.68 3.19 5.22
C PHE A 123 -6.46 4.70 5.15
N ARG A 124 -5.48 5.19 5.91
CA ARG A 124 -5.07 6.59 5.91
C ARG A 124 -4.26 6.97 4.68
N ALA A 125 -3.40 6.05 4.25
CA ALA A 125 -2.52 6.24 3.10
C ALA A 125 -2.18 4.91 2.41
N VAL A 126 -1.87 4.96 1.12
CA VAL A 126 -1.41 3.81 0.33
C VAL A 126 -0.13 4.11 -0.45
N ALA A 127 0.65 3.07 -0.71
CA ALA A 127 1.90 3.14 -1.45
C ALA A 127 2.02 2.03 -2.52
N PRO A 128 1.28 2.10 -3.64
CA PRO A 128 1.39 1.11 -4.71
C PRO A 128 2.77 1.19 -5.41
N ILE A 129 3.40 0.04 -5.62
CA ILE A 129 4.65 -0.11 -6.38
C ILE A 129 4.34 -0.90 -7.66
N ALA A 130 4.62 -0.30 -8.82
CA ALA A 130 4.27 -0.83 -10.14
C ALA A 130 2.79 -1.28 -10.25
N GLY A 131 1.89 -0.49 -9.66
CA GLY A 131 0.47 -0.81 -9.56
C GLY A 131 -0.37 -0.20 -10.68
N SER A 132 -1.46 -0.87 -11.04
CA SER A 132 -2.52 -0.36 -11.92
C SER A 132 -3.89 -0.39 -11.22
N LEU A 133 -4.98 -0.23 -11.96
CA LEU A 133 -6.36 -0.38 -11.46
C LEU A 133 -6.98 -1.77 -11.74
N TRP A 134 -6.18 -2.78 -12.13
CA TRP A 134 -6.72 -4.09 -12.54
C TRP A 134 -7.33 -4.93 -11.40
N SER A 135 -6.96 -4.66 -10.15
CA SER A 135 -7.66 -5.23 -8.98
C SER A 135 -8.95 -4.46 -8.64
N GLY A 136 -9.40 -3.55 -9.50
CA GLY A 136 -10.58 -2.72 -9.32
C GLY A 136 -10.28 -1.39 -8.63
N CYS A 137 -11.23 -0.47 -8.74
CA CYS A 137 -11.23 0.83 -8.08
C CYS A 137 -12.68 1.29 -7.99
N GLY A 138 -13.39 0.78 -6.99
CA GLY A 138 -14.76 1.19 -6.69
C GLY A 138 -14.82 2.62 -6.16
N ASP A 139 -15.99 3.23 -6.30
CA ASP A 139 -16.24 4.59 -5.83
C ASP A 139 -16.46 4.61 -4.32
N SER A 140 -15.79 5.54 -3.65
CA SER A 140 -15.95 5.81 -2.22
C SER A 140 -15.71 7.29 -1.97
N PRO A 141 -16.50 7.95 -1.11
CA PRO A 141 -16.29 9.36 -0.78
C PRO A 141 -15.03 9.60 0.06
N ASN A 142 -14.49 8.56 0.71
CA ASN A 142 -13.36 8.69 1.63
C ASN A 142 -12.05 8.84 0.86
N LYS A 143 -11.39 10.00 1.01
CA LYS A 143 -10.10 10.32 0.39
C LYS A 143 -8.96 9.61 1.11
N VAL A 144 -7.94 9.20 0.35
CA VAL A 144 -6.76 8.49 0.87
C VAL A 144 -5.51 9.17 0.33
N ALA A 145 -4.51 9.39 1.18
CA ALA A 145 -3.22 9.91 0.74
C ALA A 145 -2.45 8.82 -0.04
N ALA A 146 -1.73 9.19 -1.11
CA ALA A 146 -1.05 8.21 -1.93
C ALA A 146 0.38 8.62 -2.29
N ILE A 147 1.31 7.67 -2.24
CA ILE A 147 2.64 7.76 -2.87
C ILE A 147 2.79 6.60 -3.85
N MET A 148 2.84 6.90 -5.14
CA MET A 148 2.81 5.88 -6.18
C MET A 148 4.18 5.79 -6.82
N ILE A 149 4.74 4.59 -6.92
CA ILE A 149 6.11 4.35 -7.40
C ILE A 149 6.05 3.48 -8.64
N HIS A 150 6.57 3.96 -9.77
CA HIS A 150 6.43 3.28 -11.05
C HIS A 150 7.65 3.50 -11.96
N PRO A 151 8.30 2.44 -12.49
CA PRO A 151 9.38 2.61 -13.44
C PRO A 151 8.87 3.04 -14.81
N GLU A 152 9.52 4.03 -15.44
CA GLU A 152 9.10 4.61 -16.73
C GLU A 152 9.13 3.60 -17.88
N ALA A 153 10.05 2.63 -17.84
CA ALA A 153 10.19 1.58 -18.85
C ALA A 153 9.80 0.20 -18.33
N ASP A 154 8.79 0.13 -17.45
CA ASP A 154 8.19 -1.12 -16.97
C ASP A 154 7.62 -1.96 -18.13
N SER A 155 8.16 -3.17 -18.32
CA SER A 155 7.76 -4.09 -19.39
C SER A 155 6.62 -5.03 -19.01
N VAL A 156 6.18 -5.04 -17.74
CA VAL A 156 5.14 -5.93 -17.22
C VAL A 156 3.87 -5.16 -16.89
N ALA A 157 3.99 -4.07 -16.13
CA ALA A 157 2.91 -3.16 -15.79
C ALA A 157 3.22 -1.81 -16.43
N ALA A 158 2.85 -1.64 -17.71
CA ALA A 158 3.19 -0.44 -18.48
C ALA A 158 2.90 0.85 -17.70
N TYR A 159 3.83 1.80 -17.73
CA TYR A 159 3.80 3.06 -16.97
C TYR A 159 2.46 3.82 -17.05
N GLN A 160 1.84 3.83 -18.25
CA GLN A 160 0.53 4.43 -18.48
C GLN A 160 -0.57 3.92 -17.54
N PHE A 161 -0.53 2.65 -17.12
CA PHE A 161 -1.51 2.10 -16.19
C PHE A 161 -1.33 2.61 -14.76
N GLY A 162 -0.11 2.97 -14.38
CA GLY A 162 0.17 3.70 -13.15
C GLY A 162 -0.30 5.15 -13.24
N GLU A 163 -0.13 5.80 -14.40
CA GLU A 163 -0.64 7.16 -14.64
C GLU A 163 -2.17 7.23 -14.62
N GLU A 164 -2.86 6.20 -15.13
CA GLU A 164 -4.32 6.06 -15.01
C GLU A 164 -4.76 6.02 -13.55
N ALA A 165 -4.06 5.22 -12.73
CA ALA A 165 -4.31 5.16 -11.30
C ALA A 165 -4.04 6.51 -10.63
N LEU A 166 -2.94 7.18 -10.96
CA LEU A 166 -2.61 8.52 -10.47
C LEU A 166 -3.73 9.52 -10.79
N GLY A 167 -4.25 9.51 -12.01
CA GLY A 167 -5.37 10.37 -12.42
C GLY A 167 -6.59 10.22 -11.51
N LYS A 168 -6.91 9.00 -11.06
CA LYS A 168 -7.99 8.76 -10.09
C LYS A 168 -7.72 9.44 -8.75
N TYR A 169 -6.50 9.33 -8.20
CA TYR A 169 -6.15 9.99 -6.94
C TYR A 169 -6.14 11.51 -7.06
N LEU A 170 -5.62 12.06 -8.16
CA LEU A 170 -5.60 13.50 -8.38
C LEU A 170 -7.02 14.08 -8.46
N ALA A 171 -7.91 13.42 -9.20
CA ALA A 171 -9.31 13.81 -9.27
C ALA A 171 -10.00 13.68 -7.91
N LYS A 172 -9.85 12.52 -7.24
CA LYS A 172 -10.50 12.24 -5.95
C LYS A 172 -10.02 13.16 -4.83
N ASN A 173 -8.73 13.49 -4.80
CA ASN A 173 -8.13 14.36 -3.79
C ASN A 173 -8.09 15.83 -4.23
N GLU A 174 -8.75 16.20 -5.34
CA GLU A 174 -8.89 17.58 -5.81
C GLU A 174 -7.54 18.29 -6.02
N CYS A 175 -6.54 17.55 -6.47
CA CYS A 175 -5.20 18.08 -6.69
C CYS A 175 -5.14 18.97 -7.93
N SER A 176 -4.32 20.02 -7.89
CA SER A 176 -3.95 20.79 -9.08
C SER A 176 -2.92 20.03 -9.93
N THR A 177 -2.63 20.54 -11.13
CA THR A 177 -1.57 20.03 -11.99
C THR A 177 -0.17 20.52 -11.62
N VAL A 178 -0.05 21.45 -10.65
CA VAL A 178 1.24 21.99 -10.19
C VAL A 178 1.95 20.92 -9.37
N LYS A 179 3.24 20.72 -9.66
CA LYS A 179 4.07 19.68 -9.03
C LYS A 179 5.27 20.31 -8.34
N ARG A 180 5.68 19.75 -7.21
CA ARG A 180 6.91 20.09 -6.51
C ARG A 180 7.78 18.85 -6.39
N SER A 181 9.06 18.93 -6.76
CA SER A 181 10.01 17.86 -6.49
C SER A 181 10.24 17.71 -4.98
N ILE A 182 10.20 16.48 -4.47
CA ILE A 182 10.34 16.19 -3.03
C ILE A 182 11.55 15.31 -2.69
N GLY A 183 12.39 14.99 -3.68
CA GLY A 183 13.57 14.15 -3.51
C GLY A 183 14.40 14.07 -4.79
N ARG A 184 15.49 13.29 -4.74
CA ARG A 184 16.38 13.09 -5.90
C ARG A 184 15.96 11.91 -6.79
N ASN A 185 14.95 11.14 -6.38
CA ASN A 185 14.55 9.87 -6.98
C ASN A 185 13.43 10.00 -8.04
N GLY A 186 13.23 11.18 -8.63
CA GLY A 186 12.14 11.45 -9.58
C GLY A 186 10.76 11.71 -8.93
N CYS A 187 10.67 11.65 -7.60
CA CYS A 187 9.43 11.89 -6.88
C CYS A 187 8.96 13.35 -6.93
N VAL A 188 7.68 13.55 -7.24
CA VAL A 188 6.97 14.82 -7.25
C VAL A 188 5.69 14.74 -6.43
N GLU A 189 5.41 15.77 -5.65
CA GLU A 189 4.14 15.95 -4.94
C GLU A 189 3.25 16.92 -5.71
N TYR A 190 2.00 16.51 -5.97
CA TYR A 190 0.99 17.37 -6.57
C TYR A 190 0.47 18.36 -5.53
N GLN A 191 0.37 19.62 -5.94
CA GLN A 191 -0.01 20.73 -5.06
C GLN A 191 -1.52 20.97 -5.11
N GLY A 192 -2.05 21.66 -4.10
CA GLY A 192 -3.47 22.04 -4.07
C GLY A 192 -4.43 20.90 -3.77
N CYS A 193 -3.94 19.71 -3.42
CA CYS A 193 -4.80 18.61 -2.96
C CYS A 193 -5.58 19.00 -1.70
N SER A 194 -6.73 18.35 -1.50
CA SER A 194 -7.51 18.38 -0.26
C SER A 194 -6.61 18.21 0.97
N ALA A 195 -6.87 19.01 2.01
CA ALA A 195 -6.09 19.01 3.25
C ALA A 195 -5.96 17.59 3.84
N GLY A 196 -4.74 17.17 4.14
CA GLY A 196 -4.46 15.83 4.67
C GLY A 196 -4.45 14.69 3.63
N HIS A 197 -4.69 14.95 2.35
CA HIS A 197 -4.73 13.90 1.31
C HIS A 197 -3.73 14.18 0.17
N PRO A 198 -2.41 14.30 0.49
CA PRO A 198 -1.39 14.53 -0.52
C PRO A 198 -1.31 13.36 -1.50
N VAL A 199 -0.93 13.67 -2.74
CA VAL A 199 -0.66 12.69 -3.80
C VAL A 199 0.76 12.91 -4.32
N VAL A 200 1.57 11.86 -4.24
CA VAL A 200 2.96 11.83 -4.68
C VAL A 200 3.09 10.80 -5.79
N TRP A 201 3.82 11.18 -6.84
CA TRP A 201 4.20 10.31 -7.95
C TRP A 201 5.72 10.20 -8.03
N CYS A 202 6.24 8.99 -8.04
CA CYS A 202 7.64 8.66 -8.22
C CYS A 202 7.80 7.86 -9.51
N GLY A 203 7.78 8.58 -10.64
CA GLY A 203 8.22 8.05 -11.93
C GLY A 203 9.75 8.11 -12.00
N PHE A 204 10.39 6.98 -12.30
CA PHE A 204 11.84 6.91 -12.33
C PHE A 204 12.36 6.18 -13.58
N ALA A 205 13.48 6.67 -14.10
CA ALA A 205 14.14 6.13 -15.28
C ALA A 205 14.84 4.79 -14.95
N ASP A 206 14.07 3.71 -14.98
CA ASP A 206 14.54 2.34 -14.91
C ASP A 206 13.72 1.48 -15.89
N ARG A 207 14.33 0.42 -16.41
CA ARG A 207 13.72 -0.59 -17.29
C ARG A 207 13.26 -1.82 -16.52
N GLY A 208 13.47 -1.83 -15.22
CA GLY A 208 13.13 -2.93 -14.34
C GLY A 208 11.68 -3.07 -13.98
N HIS A 209 11.31 -4.27 -13.57
CA HIS A 209 10.06 -4.56 -12.88
C HIS A 209 10.37 -5.15 -11.51
N TRP A 210 10.82 -4.28 -10.60
CA TRP A 210 11.15 -4.59 -9.20
C TRP A 210 10.91 -3.36 -8.32
N PRO A 211 10.65 -3.53 -7.01
CA PRO A 211 10.67 -2.41 -6.07
C PRO A 211 12.05 -1.74 -6.06
N PRO A 212 12.16 -0.43 -6.34
CA PRO A 212 13.46 0.25 -6.33
C PRO A 212 13.99 0.42 -4.91
N GLU A 213 15.31 0.50 -4.74
CA GLU A 213 15.97 0.60 -3.42
C GLU A 213 15.48 1.79 -2.57
N PHE A 214 15.09 2.89 -3.23
CA PHE A 214 14.58 4.07 -2.53
C PHE A 214 13.16 3.90 -2.00
N ALA A 215 12.38 2.93 -2.50
CA ALA A 215 10.95 2.83 -2.24
C ALA A 215 10.64 2.77 -0.74
N ALA A 216 11.30 1.89 0.02
CA ALA A 216 11.04 1.73 1.44
C ALA A 216 11.21 3.06 2.21
N ARG A 217 12.23 3.85 1.85
CA ARG A 217 12.55 5.11 2.53
C ARG A 217 11.54 6.20 2.20
N GLU A 218 11.15 6.31 0.93
CA GLU A 218 10.12 7.27 0.49
C GLU A 218 8.75 6.91 1.06
N ILE A 219 8.37 5.62 1.05
CA ILE A 219 7.12 5.14 1.61
C ILE A 219 7.03 5.42 3.10
N LYS A 220 8.08 5.08 3.88
CA LYS A 220 8.12 5.40 5.31
C LYS A 220 8.00 6.90 5.55
N THR A 221 8.81 7.70 4.85
CA THR A 221 8.78 9.17 4.98
C THR A 221 7.40 9.73 4.68
N PHE A 222 6.69 9.15 3.71
CA PHE A 222 5.32 9.55 3.38
C PHE A 222 4.30 9.12 4.44
N PHE A 223 4.35 7.88 4.92
CA PHE A 223 3.44 7.36 5.94
C PHE A 223 3.60 8.07 7.29
N ASP A 224 4.82 8.45 7.68
CA ASP A 224 5.09 9.15 8.94
C ASP A 224 4.54 10.59 9.00
N ARG A 225 3.91 11.08 7.92
CA ARG A 225 3.22 12.39 7.89
C ARG A 225 1.87 12.38 8.60
N PHE A 226 1.38 11.22 9.00
CA PHE A 226 0.06 10.99 9.58
C PHE A 226 0.18 10.34 10.96
#